data_AF-A0A0S8JQG8-F1
#
_entry.id   AF-A0A0S8JQG8-F1
#
_cell.length_a   1.000
_cell.length_b   1.000
_cell.length_c   1.000
_cell.angle_alpha   90.00
_cell.angle_beta   90.00
_cell.angle_gamma   90.00
#
_symmetry.space_group_name_H-M   'P 1'
#
loop_
_entity.id
_entity.type
_entity.pdbx_description
1 polymer ?
#
loop_
_entity_poly.entity_id
_entity_poly.type
_entity_poly.pdbx_seq_one_letter_code
_entity_poly.pdbx_strand_id
1 'polypeptide(L)'
;MPDHTKAQVLDQINQTPFFVFFNHSDLDVCQKVTRACYDGGIRIFEFTNRGEGAHSVFSKLHPWIRSEFPDLIFGAGTIYNARDADR
;
A
#
# COMPACT_ATOMS: atom_id res chain seq x y z
N MET A 1 7.84 7.24 10.61
CA MET A 1 7.92 5.93 11.30
C MET A 1 6.92 5.00 10.64
N PRO A 2 7.16 3.68 10.58
CA PRO A 2 6.19 2.75 10.02
C PRO A 2 4.88 2.78 10.83
N ASP A 3 3.74 2.75 10.14
CA ASP A 3 2.41 2.82 10.78
C ASP A 3 2.12 1.59 11.65
N HIS A 4 2.71 0.46 11.28
CA HIS A 4 2.53 -0.85 11.92
C HIS A 4 3.86 -1.45 12.32
N THR A 5 3.92 -2.07 13.48
CA THR A 5 5.09 -2.82 13.95
C THR A 5 5.24 -4.13 13.18
N LYS A 6 6.45 -4.70 13.17
CA LYS A 6 6.71 -6.01 12.54
C LYS A 6 5.80 -7.12 13.08
N ALA A 7 5.52 -7.12 14.38
CA ALA A 7 4.64 -8.11 15.01
C ALA A 7 3.21 -7.98 14.49
N GLN A 8 2.64 -6.77 14.47
CA GLN A 8 1.30 -6.52 13.91
C GLN A 8 1.20 -6.94 12.44
N VAL A 9 2.24 -6.68 11.66
CA VAL A 9 2.28 -7.11 10.25
C VAL A 9 2.26 -8.63 10.14
N LEU A 10 3.10 -9.35 10.89
CA LEU A 10 3.14 -10.81 10.87
C LEU A 10 1.83 -11.43 11.36
N ASP A 11 1.22 -10.86 12.40
CA ASP A 11 -0.07 -11.33 12.91
C ASP A 11 -1.17 -11.18 11.85
N GLN A 12 -1.23 -10.04 11.16
CA GLN A 12 -2.20 -9.83 10.09
C GLN A 12 -1.98 -10.79 8.91
N ILE A 13 -0.73 -11.07 8.56
CA ILE A 13 -0.39 -12.03 7.50
C ILE A 13 -0.89 -13.43 7.86
N ASN A 14 -0.74 -13.85 9.12
CA ASN A 14 -1.23 -15.14 9.60
C ASN A 14 -2.76 -15.23 9.61
N GLN A 15 -3.45 -14.13 9.90
CA GLN A 15 -4.92 -14.06 9.90
C GLN A 15 -5.51 -13.97 8.50
N THR A 16 -4.85 -13.25 7.59
CA THR A 16 -5.32 -13.00 6.22
C THR A 16 -4.14 -13.14 5.26
N PRO A 17 -3.78 -14.37 4.84
CA PRO A 17 -2.60 -14.64 4.01
C PRO A 17 -2.86 -14.31 2.53
N PHE A 18 -3.44 -13.15 2.26
CA PHE A 18 -3.72 -12.66 0.92
C PHE A 18 -3.19 -11.24 0.76
N PHE A 19 -2.40 -11.05 -0.29
CA PHE A 19 -1.70 -9.80 -0.57
C PHE A 19 -2.17 -9.26 -1.91
N VAL A 20 -2.48 -7.97 -1.95
CA VAL A 20 -2.73 -7.25 -3.19
C VAL A 20 -1.48 -6.46 -3.56
N PHE A 21 -1.00 -6.66 -4.78
CA PHE A 21 0.08 -5.86 -5.38
C PHE A 21 -0.51 -5.06 -6.53
N PHE A 22 -0.42 -3.74 -6.48
CA PHE A 22 -1.09 -2.88 -7.45
C PHE A 22 -0.36 -1.56 -7.68
N ASN A 23 -0.52 -0.96 -8.86
CA ASN A 23 -0.20 0.44 -9.12
C ASN A 23 -1.10 0.98 -10.25
N HIS A 24 -1.31 2.29 -10.25
CA HIS A 24 -1.90 3.02 -11.35
C HIS A 24 -1.44 4.48 -11.29
N SER A 25 -1.41 5.17 -12.43
CA SER A 25 -0.99 6.59 -12.51
C SER A 25 -2.09 7.58 -12.07
N ASP A 26 -3.33 7.11 -11.97
CA ASP A 26 -4.50 7.90 -11.58
C ASP A 26 -4.86 7.64 -10.12
N LEU A 27 -4.86 8.70 -9.31
CA LEU A 27 -5.16 8.64 -7.88
C LEU A 27 -6.60 8.18 -7.58
N ASP A 28 -7.58 8.62 -8.37
CA ASP A 28 -9.00 8.25 -8.15
C ASP A 28 -9.20 6.75 -8.42
N VAL A 29 -8.54 6.21 -9.45
CA VAL A 29 -8.51 4.77 -9.70
C VAL A 29 -7.88 4.02 -8.53
N CYS A 30 -6.74 4.49 -8.03
CA CYS A 30 -6.09 3.89 -6.87
C CYS A 30 -6.99 3.87 -5.63
N GLN A 31 -7.66 4.99 -5.32
CA GLN A 31 -8.59 5.08 -4.19
C GLN A 31 -9.75 4.09 -4.33
N LYS A 32 -10.36 4.01 -5.52
CA LYS A 32 -11.46 3.08 -5.78
C LYS A 32 -11.03 1.62 -5.65
N VAL A 33 -9.88 1.25 -6.22
CA VAL A 33 -9.35 -0.11 -6.13
C VAL A 33 -9.00 -0.47 -4.68
N THR A 34 -8.31 0.42 -3.95
CA THR A 34 -7.97 0.19 -2.55
C THR A 34 -9.22 0.00 -1.70
N ARG A 35 -10.25 0.84 -1.87
CA ARG A 35 -11.52 0.69 -1.15
C ARG A 35 -12.22 -0.63 -1.48
N ALA A 36 -12.31 -0.98 -2.76
CA ALA A 36 -12.91 -2.25 -3.18
C ALA A 36 -12.19 -3.47 -2.58
N CYS A 37 -10.86 -3.45 -2.55
CA CYS A 37 -10.07 -4.50 -1.90
C CYS A 37 -10.33 -4.55 -0.37
N TYR A 38 -10.33 -3.39 0.28
CA TYR A 38 -10.57 -3.29 1.72
C TYR A 38 -11.97 -3.82 2.10
N ASP A 39 -13.00 -3.41 1.37
CA ASP A 39 -14.40 -3.85 1.54
C ASP A 39 -14.54 -5.36 1.25
N GLY A 40 -13.71 -5.89 0.35
CA GLY A 40 -13.58 -7.33 0.08
C GLY A 40 -12.83 -8.13 1.16
N GLY A 41 -12.41 -7.49 2.27
CA GLY A 41 -11.72 -8.14 3.39
C GLY A 41 -10.20 -8.15 3.29
N ILE A 42 -9.60 -7.48 2.29
CA ILE A 42 -8.14 -7.39 2.21
C ILE A 42 -7.60 -6.44 3.28
N ARG A 43 -6.52 -6.86 3.94
CA ARG A 43 -5.85 -6.10 5.00
C ARG A 43 -4.37 -5.88 4.77
N ILE A 44 -3.82 -6.40 3.67
CA ILE A 44 -2.42 -6.18 3.28
C ILE A 44 -2.37 -5.78 1.81
N PHE A 45 -1.81 -4.61 1.55
CA PHE A 45 -1.77 -4.00 0.23
C PHE A 45 -0.40 -3.38 -0.03
N GLU A 46 0.24 -3.79 -1.11
CA GLU A 46 1.48 -3.22 -1.61
C GLU A 46 1.20 -2.37 -2.86
N PHE A 47 1.60 -1.10 -2.79
CA PHE A 47 1.68 -0.24 -3.95
C PHE A 47 3.04 -0.42 -4.62
N THR A 48 3.07 -1.00 -5.82
CA THR A 48 4.35 -1.25 -6.49
C THR A 48 4.88 0.04 -7.10
N ASN A 49 6.13 0.41 -6.84
CA ASN A 49 6.81 1.54 -7.47
C ASN A 49 7.14 1.22 -8.93
N ARG A 50 6.12 1.20 -9.80
CA ARG A 50 6.25 0.93 -11.24
C ARG A 50 5.57 2.01 -12.05
N GLY A 51 6.23 2.42 -13.14
CA GLY A 51 5.73 3.46 -14.02
C GLY A 51 6.05 4.87 -13.52
N GLU A 52 5.91 5.82 -14.44
CA GLU A 52 6.17 7.23 -14.15
C GLU A 52 5.09 7.77 -13.20
N GLY A 53 5.50 8.50 -12.16
CA GLY A 53 4.57 9.11 -11.19
C GLY A 53 4.08 8.20 -10.06
N ALA A 54 4.49 6.92 -10.01
CA ALA A 54 4.08 5.98 -8.94
C ALA A 54 4.35 6.53 -7.53
N HIS A 55 5.54 7.10 -7.30
CA HIS A 55 5.89 7.74 -6.03
C HIS A 55 4.97 8.92 -5.70
N SER A 56 4.60 9.76 -6.69
CA SER A 56 3.70 10.90 -6.47
C SER A 56 2.29 10.46 -6.07
N VAL A 57 1.78 9.41 -6.73
CA VAL A 57 0.49 8.82 -6.39
C VAL A 57 0.54 8.20 -4.99
N PHE A 58 1.58 7.43 -4.68
CA PHE A 58 1.77 6.82 -3.37
C PHE A 58 1.76 7.86 -2.24
N SER A 59 2.51 8.95 -2.39
CA SER A 59 2.61 10.01 -1.39
C SER A 59 1.28 10.74 -1.14
N LYS A 60 0.34 10.70 -2.10
CA LYS A 60 -1.03 11.21 -1.93
C LYS A 60 -2.00 10.16 -1.39
N LEU A 61 -1.80 8.90 -1.78
CA LEU A 61 -2.67 7.80 -1.41
C LEU A 61 -2.45 7.34 0.04
N HIS A 62 -1.21 7.30 0.51
CA HIS A 62 -0.85 6.90 1.88
C HIS A 62 -1.64 7.67 2.95
N PRO A 63 -1.62 9.01 3.01
CA PRO A 63 -2.35 9.74 4.06
C PRO A 63 -3.87 9.51 4.00
N TRP A 64 -4.43 9.35 2.80
CA TRP A 64 -5.85 9.00 2.64
C TRP A 64 -6.16 7.61 3.22
N ILE A 65 -5.30 6.61 2.95
CA ILE A 65 -5.44 5.27 3.54
C ILE A 65 -5.31 5.30 5.07
N ARG A 66 -4.46 6.17 5.64
CA ARG A 66 -4.37 6.33 7.12
C ARG A 66 -5.59 6.94 7.75
N SER A 67 -6.26 7.83 7.03
CA SER A 67 -7.53 8.40 7.49
C SER A 67 -8.67 7.38 7.41
N GLU A 68 -8.79 6.68 6.28
CA GLU A 68 -9.97 5.86 5.98
C GLU A 68 -9.88 4.41 6.49
N PHE A 69 -8.68 3.83 6.49
CA PHE A 69 -8.46 2.40 6.72
C PHE A 69 -7.26 2.17 7.67
N PRO A 70 -7.36 2.54 8.95
CA PRO A 70 -6.22 2.50 9.88
C PRO A 70 -5.64 1.10 10.10
N ASP A 71 -6.45 0.05 9.94
CA ASP A 71 -6.08 -1.37 10.05
C ASP A 71 -5.50 -1.95 8.75
N LEU A 72 -5.58 -1.25 7.61
CA LEU A 72 -4.95 -1.69 6.37
C LEU A 72 -3.42 -1.57 6.51
N ILE A 73 -2.71 -2.66 6.34
CA ILE A 73 -1.26 -2.63 6.17
C ILE A 73 -1.00 -2.19 4.74
N PHE A 74 -0.46 -0.99 4.60
CA PHE A 74 -0.16 -0.39 3.31
C PHE A 74 1.33 -0.10 3.22
N GLY A 75 1.97 -0.62 2.18
CA GLY A 75 3.39 -0.44 1.93
C GLY A 75 3.67 -0.14 0.48
N ALA A 76 4.89 0.31 0.20
CA ALA A 76 5.43 0.37 -1.16
C ALA A 76 6.50 -0.72 -1.33
N GLY A 77 6.59 -1.26 -2.53
CA GLY A 77 7.66 -2.19 -2.89
C GLY A 77 8.17 -1.96 -4.30
N THR A 78 9.11 -2.80 -4.74
CA THR A 78 9.88 -2.66 -5.99
C THR A 78 10.92 -1.53 -5.95
N ILE A 79 12.14 -1.86 -5.51
CA ILE A 79 13.32 -0.99 -5.61
C ILE A 79 14.14 -1.46 -6.82
N TYR A 80 14.19 -0.67 -7.90
CA TYR A 80 14.92 -1.04 -9.11
C TYR A 80 16.41 -0.73 -9.03
N ASN A 81 16.79 0.28 -8.27
CA ASN A 81 18.17 0.75 -8.12
C ASN A 81 18.38 1.34 -6.73
N ALA A 82 19.64 1.51 -6.33
CA ALA A 82 19.98 2.00 -5.00
C ALA A 82 19.37 3.39 -4.67
N ARG A 83 19.23 4.27 -5.67
CA ARG A 83 18.62 5.60 -5.47
C ARG A 83 17.15 5.52 -5.08
N ASP A 84 16.42 4.49 -5.53
CA ASP A 84 15.02 4.30 -5.15
C ASP A 84 14.86 3.78 -3.71
N ALA A 85 15.93 3.29 -3.08
CA ALA A 85 15.89 2.83 -1.68
C ALA A 85 15.92 3.99 -0.67
N ASP A 86 16.42 5.16 -1.07
CA ASP A 86 16.59 6.34 -0.22
C ASP A 86 15.40 7.32 -0.28
N ARG A 87 14.32 6.94 -0.98
CA ARG A 87 13.11 7.75 -1.20
C ARG A 87 11.95 7.25 -0.34
#